data_AF-A0AAV3KHE2-F1
#
_entry.id   AF-A0AAV3KHE2-F1
#
_cell.length_a   1.000
_cell.length_b   1.000
_cell.length_c   1.000
_cell.angle_alpha   90.00
_cell.angle_beta   90.00
_cell.angle_gamma   90.00
#
_symmetry.space_group_name_H-M   'P 1'
#
loop_
_entity.id
_entity.type
_entity.pdbx_description
1 polymer ?
#
loop_
_entity_poly.entity_id
_entity_poly.type
_entity_poly.pdbx_seq_one_letter_code
_entity_poly.pdbx_strand_id
1 'polypeptide(L)' 'MYVELVYDKRNVSGLPNAAEQIKNELAKRINRVFPDAEIKVKPMQANAINSNASKQDKSTINRIIEEMFNEADEWLTPE' A
#
# COMPACT_ATOMS: atom_id res chain seq x y z
N MET A 1 -8.89 -12.25 1.71
CA MET A 1 -8.93 -11.15 2.72
C MET A 1 -8.95 -9.81 1.98
N TYR A 2 -9.27 -8.71 2.65
CA TYR A 2 -9.25 -7.38 2.03
C TYR A 2 -8.20 -6.48 2.69
N VAL A 3 -7.43 -5.74 1.88
CA VAL A 3 -6.50 -4.69 2.33
C VAL A 3 -6.74 -3.42 1.52
N GLU A 4 -7.17 -2.35 2.21
CA GLU A 4 -7.21 -0.99 1.69
C GLU A 4 -6.04 -0.19 2.25
N LEU A 5 -5.25 0.42 1.38
CA LEU A 5 -4.33 1.47 1.76
C LEU A 5 -4.93 2.83 1.40
N VAL A 6 -5.24 3.62 2.41
CA VAL A 6 -5.56 5.03 2.27
C VAL A 6 -4.26 5.81 2.46
N TYR A 7 -3.87 6.61 1.47
CA TYR A 7 -2.66 7.42 1.54
C TYR A 7 -2.98 8.90 1.38
N ASP A 8 -2.18 9.76 2.01
CA ASP A 8 -2.26 11.21 1.82
C ASP A 8 -1.78 11.57 0.40
N LYS A 9 -2.74 11.96 -0.45
CA LYS A 9 -2.48 12.28 -1.85
C LYS A 9 -1.51 13.44 -2.03
N ARG A 10 -1.32 14.29 -1.02
CA ARG A 10 -0.39 15.42 -1.08
C ARG A 10 1.06 14.96 -1.20
N ASN A 11 1.39 13.83 -0.56
CA ASN A 11 2.73 13.26 -0.56
C ASN A 11 3.19 12.79 -1.95
N VAL A 12 2.26 12.48 -2.84
CA VAL A 12 2.54 11.96 -4.18
C VAL A 12 2.00 12.86 -5.30
N SER A 13 1.61 14.09 -4.96
CA SER A 13 0.97 15.02 -5.89
C SER A 13 1.86 15.43 -7.08
N GLY A 14 3.18 15.35 -6.94
CA GLY A 14 4.15 15.62 -8.01
C GLY A 14 4.55 14.38 -8.81
N LEU A 15 3.99 13.21 -8.51
CA LEU A 15 4.35 11.94 -9.14
C LEU A 15 3.24 11.46 -10.08
N PRO A 16 3.48 11.42 -11.41
CA PRO A 16 2.53 10.82 -12.34
C PRO A 16 2.34 9.34 -12.00
N ASN A 17 1.12 8.82 -12.20
CA ASN A 17 0.78 7.41 -12.01
C ASN A 17 1.03 6.84 -10.59
N ALA A 18 1.28 7.68 -9.58
CA ALA A 18 1.59 7.22 -8.22
C ALA A 18 0.54 6.25 -7.64
N ALA A 19 -0.74 6.48 -7.92
CA ALA A 19 -1.81 5.58 -7.46
C ALA A 19 -1.65 4.15 -8.00
N GLU A 20 -1.25 4.02 -9.26
CA GLU A 20 -1.05 2.72 -9.90
C GLU A 20 0.24 2.06 -9.41
N GLN A 21 1.33 2.83 -9.27
CA GLN A 21 2.59 2.35 -8.70
C GLN A 21 2.39 1.81 -7.27
N ILE A 22 1.72 2.59 -6.40
CA ILE A 22 1.41 2.17 -5.01
C ILE A 22 0.57 0.90 -5.02
N LYS A 23 -0.45 0.80 -5.89
CA LYS A 23 -1.30 -0.38 -5.97
C LYS A 23 -0.51 -1.61 -6.40
N ASN A 24 0.34 -1.47 -7.43
CA ASN A 24 1.12 -2.56 -7.99
C ASN A 24 2.15 -3.08 -6.99
N GLU A 25 2.88 -2.19 -6.31
CA GLU A 25 3.88 -2.59 -5.32
C GLU A 25 3.22 -3.19 -4.07
N LEU A 26 2.11 -2.61 -3.61
CA LEU A 26 1.33 -3.17 -2.49
C LEU A 26 0.82 -4.58 -2.84
N ALA A 27 0.26 -4.78 -4.04
CA ALA A 27 -0.21 -6.09 -4.48
C ALA A 27 0.93 -7.10 -4.59
N LYS A 28 2.06 -6.72 -5.16
CA LYS A 28 3.25 -7.58 -5.27
C LYS A 28 3.73 -8.06 -3.89
N ARG A 29 3.78 -7.18 -2.88
CA ARG A 29 4.27 -7.55 -1.53
C ARG A 29 3.23 -8.30 -0.71
N ILE A 30 1.98 -7.83 -0.71
CA ILE A 30 0.91 -8.46 0.07
C ILE A 30 0.55 -9.83 -0.51
N ASN A 31 0.40 -9.97 -1.83
CA ASN A 31 0.02 -11.26 -2.43
C ASN A 31 1.11 -12.34 -2.32
N ARG A 32 2.38 -11.98 -2.07
CA ARG A 32 3.43 -12.94 -1.73
C ARG A 32 3.17 -13.66 -0.40
N VAL A 33 2.55 -12.96 0.56
CA VAL A 33 2.25 -13.49 1.90
C VAL A 33 0.80 -13.97 1.99
N PHE A 34 -0.10 -13.28 1.30
CA PHE A 34 -1.54 -13.50 1.31
C PHE A 34 -2.07 -13.58 -0.14
N PRO A 35 -1.92 -14.72 -0.82
CA PRO A 35 -2.20 -14.86 -2.27
C PRO A 35 -3.60 -14.41 -2.69
N ASP A 36 -4.60 -14.69 -1.85
CA ASP A 36 -6.03 -14.38 -2.08
C ASP A 36 -6.46 -13.03 -1.45
N ALA A 37 -5.52 -12.11 -1.23
CA ALA A 37 -5.83 -10.76 -0.77
C ALA A 37 -6.35 -9.88 -1.92
N GLU A 38 -7.50 -9.26 -1.71
CA GLU A 38 -8.00 -8.18 -2.56
C GLU A 38 -7.37 -6.85 -2.11
N ILE A 39 -6.75 -6.15 -3.06
CA ILE A 39 -5.96 -4.94 -2.80
C ILE A 39 -6.66 -3.72 -3.39
N LYS A 40 -6.87 -2.71 -2.55
CA LYS A 40 -7.37 -1.39 -2.96
C LYS A 40 -6.49 -0.28 -2.41
N VAL A 41 -6.44 0.82 -3.16
CA VAL A 41 -5.76 2.04 -2.75
C VAL A 41 -6.71 3.22 -2.90
N LYS A 42 -6.67 4.18 -1.96
CA LYS A 42 -7.49 5.40 -2.02
C LYS A 42 -6.65 6.64 -1.70
N PRO A 43 -6.59 7.63 -2.61
CA PRO A 43 -6.01 8.94 -2.32
C PRO A 43 -6.95 9.76 -1.45
N MET A 44 -6.55 10.06 -0.21
CA MET A 44 -7.30 10.90 0.75
C MET A 44 -6.38 11.95 1.39
N GLN A 45 -6.79 12.52 2.53
CA GLN A 45 -6.02 13.52 3.30
C GLN A 45 -5.31 12.94 4.53
N ALA A 46 -5.56 11.67 4.87
CA ALA A 46 -4.98 11.00 6.03
C ALA A 46 -4.64 9.55 5.69
N ASN A 47 -3.50 9.07 6.19
CA ASN A 47 -3.06 7.69 6.01
C ASN A 47 -3.89 6.75 6.89
N ALA A 48 -4.36 5.65 6.33
CA ALA A 48 -5.05 4.60 7.08
C ALA A 48 -4.93 3.24 6.37
N ILE A 49 -5.02 2.16 7.14
CA ILE A 49 -5.06 0.79 6.62
C ILE A 49 -6.37 0.16 7.07
N ASN A 50 -7.24 -0.19 6.11
CA ASN A 50 -8.50 -0.87 6.40
C ASN A 50 -8.41 -2.33 5.96
N SER A 51 -8.71 -3.26 6.87
CA SER A 51 -8.65 -4.69 6.56
C SER A 51 -9.57 -5.50 7.46
N ASN A 52 -10.15 -6.56 6.90
CA ASN A 52 -10.91 -7.59 7.63
C ASN A 52 -10.02 -8.75 8.14
N ALA A 53 -8.69 -8.61 8.08
CA ALA A 53 -7.76 -9.63 8.55
C ALA A 53 -7.68 -9.71 10.08
N SER A 54 -7.10 -10.80 10.59
CA SER A 54 -6.91 -11.01 12.03
C SER A 54 -5.93 -9.98 12.64
N LYS A 55 -5.88 -9.87 13.97
CA LYS A 55 -4.93 -8.97 14.65
C LYS A 55 -3.48 -9.29 14.29
N GLN A 56 -3.14 -10.58 14.17
CA GLN A 56 -1.81 -11.03 13.79
C GLN A 56 -1.50 -10.66 12.33
N ASP A 57 -2.43 -10.92 11.42
CA ASP A 57 -2.26 -10.57 10.01
C ASP A 57 -2.12 -9.06 9.81
N LYS A 58 -2.89 -8.24 10.55
CA LYS A 58 -2.76 -6.78 10.53
C LYS A 58 -1.35 -6.32 10.93
N SER A 59 -0.73 -6.96 11.91
CA SER A 59 0.66 -6.66 12.28
C SER A 59 1.62 -6.96 11.14
N THR A 60 1.42 -8.07 10.44
CA THR A 60 2.21 -8.44 9.26
C THR A 60 2.00 -7.46 8.10
N ILE A 61 0.75 -7.10 7.82
CA ILE A 61 0.39 -6.12 6.78
C ILE A 61 1.03 -4.76 7.07
N ASN A 62 0.95 -4.27 8.31
CA ASN A 62 1.56 -3.00 8.71
C ASN A 62 3.07 -3.02 8.45
N ARG A 63 3.77 -4.08 8.89
CA ARG A 63 5.22 -4.21 8.66
C ARG A 63 5.57 -4.20 7.18
N ILE A 64 4.81 -4.92 6.34
CA ILE A 64 5.02 -4.95 4.89
C ILE A 64 4.85 -3.55 4.29
N ILE A 65 3.84 -2.80 4.72
CA ILE A 65 3.57 -1.44 4.23
C ILE A 65 4.66 -0.46 4.70
N GLU A 66 5.12 -0.59 5.94
CA GLU A 66 6.24 0.20 6.46
C GLU A 66 7.53 -0.06 5.67
N GLU A 67 7.90 -1.32 5.46
CA GLU A 67 9.04 -1.71 4.61
C GLU A 67 8.88 -1.20 3.18
N MET A 68 7.68 -1.29 2.61
CA MET A 68 7.36 -0.76 1.28
C MET A 68 7.65 0.74 1.16
N PHE A 69 7.19 1.54 2.12
CA PHE A 69 7.41 3.00 2.05
C PHE A 69 8.82 3.43 2.47
N ASN A 70 9.55 2.64 3.26
CA ASN A 70 10.97 2.87 3.52
C ASN A 70 11.83 2.72 2.25
N GLU A 71 11.36 1.92 1.30
CA GLU A 71 12.01 1.67 0.00
C GLU A 71 11.37 2.50 -1.13
N ALA A 72 10.58 3.53 -0.79
CA ALA A 72 9.81 4.30 -1.79
C ALA A 72 10.67 4.91 -2.90
N ASP A 73 11.89 5.36 -2.59
CA ASP A 73 12.82 5.90 -3.60
C ASP A 73 13.20 4.88 -4.69
N GLU A 74 13.03 3.57 -4.46
CA GLU A 74 13.38 2.52 -5.43
C GLU A 74 12.24 2.17 -6.39
N TRP A 75 10.98 2.44 -6.03
CA TRP A 75 9.81 1.98 -6.80
C TRP A 75 8.74 3.05 -7.08
N LEU A 76 8.76 4.18 -6.35
CA LEU A 76 7.79 5.26 -6.48
C LEU A 76 8.44 6.45 -7.21
N THR A 77 8.64 6.29 -8.52
CA THR A 77 9.41 7.23 -9.36
C THR A 77 8.51 8.01 -10.33
N PRO A 78 8.93 9.21 -10.79
CA PRO A 78 8.14 10.02 -11.72
C PRO A 78 8.21 9.56 -13.19
N GLU A 79 8.89 8.44 -13.48
CA GLU A 79 9.15 7.94 -14.85
C GLU A 79 7.89 7.53 -15.62
#